data_AF-A0A2E6ZU27-F1
#
_entry.id   AF-A0A2E6ZU27-F1
#
_cell.length_a   1.000
_cell.length_b   1.000
_cell.length_c   1.000
_cell.angle_alpha   90.00
_cell.angle_beta   90.00
_cell.angle_gamma   90.00
#
_symmetry.space_group_name_H-M   'P 1'
#
loop_
_entity.id
_entity.type
_entity.pdbx_description
1 polymer ?
#
loop_
_entity_poly.entity_id
_entity_poly.type
_entity_poly.pdbx_seq_one_letter_code
_entity_poly.pdbx_strand_id
1 'polypeptide(L)'
;MGLPQTLLDSARPRWSHRDPVEGGNPFPPGDPNAARWAEATATARARLRAHDARLAETADVTLDPARYRAQIVGLAGARFDTWAERLLVVLDDEARRAEGRLWLDRYVDNWLAYATDTLPHVTFGTDLEDRLRARARYWSGPGQSDSTAQSPTTPPIMGR
;
A
#
# COMPACT_ATOMS: atom_id res chain seq x y z
N MET A 1 -2.29 -21.40 -11.97
CA MET A 1 -2.08 -20.39 -13.03
C MET A 1 -1.49 -19.16 -12.36
N GLY A 2 -0.44 -18.56 -12.93
CA GLY A 2 0.20 -17.36 -12.37
C GLY A 2 -0.70 -16.11 -12.40
N LEU A 3 -0.22 -15.04 -11.80
CA LEU A 3 -0.81 -13.70 -11.84
C LEU A 3 -0.73 -13.13 -13.27
N PRO A 4 -1.70 -12.30 -13.68
CA PRO A 4 -1.64 -11.63 -14.98
C PRO A 4 -0.38 -10.77 -15.11
N GLN A 5 0.28 -10.80 -16.26
CA GLN A 5 1.49 -10.00 -16.51
C GLN A 5 1.25 -8.50 -16.30
N THR A 6 0.06 -8.01 -16.66
CA THR A 6 -0.34 -6.60 -16.46
C THR A 6 -0.33 -6.20 -14.98
N LEU A 7 -0.63 -7.13 -14.07
CA LEU A 7 -0.50 -6.92 -12.62
C LEU A 7 0.96 -6.93 -12.20
N LEU A 8 1.77 -7.85 -12.73
CA LEU A 8 3.21 -7.93 -12.42
C LEU A 8 3.97 -6.66 -12.84
N ASP A 9 3.61 -6.10 -13.99
CA ASP A 9 4.20 -4.87 -14.53
C ASP A 9 3.67 -3.60 -13.83
N SER A 10 2.59 -3.74 -13.06
CA SER A 10 1.93 -2.65 -12.37
C SER A 10 2.62 -2.23 -11.08
N ALA A 11 3.77 -2.80 -10.72
CA ALA A 11 4.50 -2.48 -9.48
C ALA A 11 5.10 -1.06 -9.48
N ARG A 12 4.41 -0.07 -10.05
CA ARG A 12 4.85 1.31 -10.22
C ARG A 12 4.22 2.20 -9.16
N PRO A 13 5.01 2.94 -8.37
CA PRO A 13 4.50 3.85 -7.35
C PRO A 13 3.91 5.09 -8.00
N ARG A 14 2.94 5.68 -7.30
CA ARG A 14 2.38 6.98 -7.64
C ARG A 14 2.04 7.72 -6.37
N TRP A 15 2.30 9.02 -6.39
CA TRP A 15 1.85 9.92 -5.33
C TRP A 15 0.36 10.31 -5.42
N SER A 16 -0.36 9.81 -6.41
CA SER A 16 -1.82 9.95 -6.46
C SER A 16 -2.52 8.77 -5.79
N HIS A 17 -3.75 8.95 -5.34
CA HIS A 17 -4.72 7.91 -4.97
C HIS A 17 -5.04 6.88 -6.09
N ARG A 18 -4.34 6.93 -7.22
CA ARG A 18 -4.59 6.07 -8.38
C ARG A 18 -4.00 4.69 -8.16
N ASP A 19 -4.75 3.75 -8.69
CA ASP A 19 -4.39 2.35 -8.79
C ASP A 19 -3.09 2.17 -9.59
N PRO A 20 -2.11 1.39 -9.07
CA PRO A 20 -0.94 0.98 -9.84
C PRO A 20 -1.29 0.20 -11.12
N VAL A 21 -2.44 -0.47 -11.16
CA VAL A 21 -3.03 -1.09 -12.37
C VAL A 21 -3.96 -0.08 -13.04
N GLU A 22 -3.42 0.83 -13.83
CA GLU A 22 -4.20 1.84 -14.57
C GLU A 22 -5.15 1.26 -15.62
N GLY A 23 -4.88 0.04 -16.10
CA GLY A 23 -5.68 -0.65 -17.11
C GLY A 23 -6.98 -1.28 -16.60
N GLY A 24 -7.31 -1.11 -15.31
CA GLY A 24 -8.51 -1.68 -14.71
C GLY A 24 -8.28 -3.06 -14.11
N ASN A 25 -9.25 -3.96 -14.23
CA ASN A 25 -9.15 -5.29 -13.66
C ASN A 25 -8.18 -6.15 -14.52
N PRO A 26 -7.07 -6.66 -13.95
CA PRO A 26 -6.13 -7.47 -14.71
C PRO A 26 -6.68 -8.89 -14.99
N PHE A 27 -7.78 -9.29 -14.35
CA PHE A 27 -8.44 -10.57 -14.56
C PHE A 27 -9.56 -10.45 -15.60
N PRO A 28 -9.68 -11.41 -16.53
CA PRO A 28 -10.68 -11.36 -17.58
C PRO A 28 -12.11 -11.57 -17.03
N PRO A 29 -13.15 -11.13 -17.76
CA PRO A 29 -14.53 -11.42 -17.42
C PRO A 29 -14.77 -12.93 -17.28
N GLY A 30 -15.38 -13.36 -16.18
CA GLY A 30 -15.64 -14.77 -15.87
C GLY A 30 -14.58 -15.43 -14.99
N ASP A 31 -13.44 -14.80 -14.73
CA ASP A 31 -12.48 -15.26 -13.72
C ASP A 31 -13.03 -14.95 -12.31
N PRO A 32 -13.11 -15.93 -11.38
CA PRO A 32 -13.52 -15.69 -9.99
C PRO A 32 -12.72 -14.59 -9.27
N ASN A 33 -11.46 -14.38 -9.68
CA ASN A 33 -10.60 -13.34 -9.12
C ASN A 33 -10.98 -11.94 -9.58
N ALA A 34 -11.71 -11.79 -10.69
CA ALA A 34 -12.14 -10.50 -11.18
C ALA A 34 -13.04 -9.78 -10.16
N ALA A 35 -14.04 -10.48 -9.60
CA ALA A 35 -14.92 -9.89 -8.59
C ALA A 35 -14.16 -9.51 -7.31
N ARG A 36 -13.33 -10.43 -6.80
CA ARG A 36 -12.48 -10.21 -5.61
C ARG A 36 -11.54 -9.01 -5.80
N TRP A 37 -10.90 -8.92 -6.96
CA TRP A 37 -10.01 -7.82 -7.29
C TRP A 37 -10.74 -6.48 -7.37
N ALA A 38 -11.94 -6.45 -7.97
CA ALA A 38 -12.74 -5.24 -8.08
C ALA A 38 -13.18 -4.72 -6.70
N GLU A 39 -13.65 -5.62 -5.83
CA GLU A 39 -14.02 -5.28 -4.45
C GLU A 39 -12.81 -4.77 -3.66
N ALA A 40 -11.69 -5.48 -3.69
CA ALA A 40 -10.47 -5.07 -3.01
C ALA A 40 -9.92 -3.74 -3.54
N THR A 41 -10.06 -3.47 -4.85
CA THR A 41 -9.71 -2.18 -5.46
C THR A 41 -10.63 -1.06 -4.95
N ALA A 42 -11.93 -1.30 -4.80
CA ALA A 42 -12.86 -0.33 -4.24
C ALA A 42 -12.50 0.02 -2.78
N THR A 43 -12.21 -0.99 -1.96
CA THR A 43 -11.75 -0.84 -0.57
C THR A 43 -10.43 -0.07 -0.50
N ALA A 44 -9.45 -0.44 -1.33
CA ALA A 44 -8.16 0.25 -1.39
C ALA A 44 -8.33 1.74 -1.74
N ARG A 45 -9.15 2.06 -2.75
CA ARG A 45 -9.45 3.46 -3.12
C ARG A 45 -10.14 4.22 -2.00
N ALA A 46 -11.06 3.59 -1.27
CA ALA A 46 -11.73 4.22 -0.13
C ALA A 46 -10.73 4.52 1.00
N ARG A 47 -9.84 3.58 1.34
CA ARG A 47 -8.79 3.79 2.34
C ARG A 47 -7.82 4.89 1.95
N LEU A 48 -7.41 4.96 0.68
CA LEU A 48 -6.55 6.04 0.20
C LEU A 48 -7.21 7.41 0.31
N ARG A 49 -8.50 7.52 -0.06
CA ARG A 49 -9.25 8.78 0.14
C ARG A 49 -9.31 9.18 1.60
N ALA A 50 -9.55 8.24 2.51
CA ALA A 50 -9.56 8.51 3.94
C ALA A 50 -8.17 8.92 4.48
N HIS A 51 -7.11 8.27 4.00
CA HIS A 51 -5.74 8.64 4.33
C HIS A 51 -5.37 10.03 3.82
N ASP A 52 -5.72 10.36 2.57
CA ASP A 52 -5.49 11.68 1.99
C ASP A 52 -6.30 12.76 2.72
N ALA A 53 -7.55 12.49 3.10
CA ALA A 53 -8.37 13.41 3.89
C ALA A 53 -7.76 13.69 5.27
N ARG A 54 -7.38 12.63 6.00
CA ARG A 54 -6.69 12.75 7.29
C ARG A 54 -5.35 13.46 7.16
N LEU A 55 -4.61 13.22 6.08
CA LEU A 55 -3.38 13.94 5.81
C LEU A 55 -3.69 15.42 5.58
N ALA A 56 -4.71 15.78 4.81
CA ALA A 56 -5.10 17.18 4.62
C ALA A 56 -5.49 17.88 5.94
N GLU A 57 -6.11 17.17 6.87
CA GLU A 57 -6.46 17.68 8.21
C GLU A 57 -5.24 17.87 9.12
N THR A 58 -4.20 17.06 8.94
CA THR A 58 -3.01 17.00 9.81
C THR A 58 -1.74 17.52 9.14
N ALA A 59 -1.83 17.89 7.87
CA ALA A 59 -0.79 18.52 7.09
C ALA A 59 -0.62 19.94 7.62
N ASP A 60 0.12 20.03 8.73
CA ASP A 60 0.87 21.23 8.99
C ASP A 60 1.72 21.49 7.75
N VAL A 61 1.64 22.70 7.18
CA VAL A 61 2.68 23.21 6.29
C VAL A 61 3.90 23.45 7.18
N THR A 62 4.55 22.35 7.57
CA THR A 62 5.65 22.36 8.51
C THR A 62 6.91 22.75 7.76
N LEU A 63 7.49 23.89 8.12
CA LEU A 63 8.84 24.28 7.71
C LEU A 63 9.92 23.40 8.36
N ASP A 64 9.57 22.50 9.29
CA ASP A 64 10.49 21.52 9.86
C ASP A 64 10.73 20.36 8.86
N PRO A 65 11.97 20.23 8.33
CA PRO A 65 12.31 19.17 7.39
C PRO A 65 12.21 17.76 7.98
N ALA A 66 12.43 17.58 9.27
CA ALA A 66 12.36 16.27 9.91
C ALA A 66 10.91 15.78 9.98
N ARG A 67 9.99 16.67 10.37
CA ARG A 67 8.56 16.37 10.39
C ARG A 67 7.99 16.12 8.99
N TYR A 68 8.40 16.93 8.01
CA TYR A 68 8.02 16.71 6.61
C TYR A 68 8.52 15.35 6.08
N ARG A 69 9.78 14.98 6.37
CA ARG A 69 10.34 13.66 6.03
C ARG A 69 9.51 12.53 6.65
N ALA A 70 9.22 12.62 7.95
CA ALA A 70 8.44 11.60 8.65
C ALA A 70 7.03 11.44 8.06
N GLN A 71 6.37 12.55 7.67
CA GLN A 71 5.08 12.52 7.00
C GLN A 71 5.15 11.79 5.66
N ILE A 72 6.18 12.05 4.84
CA ILE A 72 6.36 11.36 3.55
C ILE A 72 6.62 9.86 3.75
N VAL A 73 7.49 9.48 4.69
CA VAL A 73 7.77 8.06 5.01
C VAL A 73 6.49 7.35 5.48
N GLY A 74 5.69 8.03 6.32
CA GLY A 74 4.38 7.53 6.75
C GLY A 74 3.40 7.35 5.59
N LEU A 75 3.33 8.34 4.70
CA LEU A 75 2.47 8.30 3.51
C LEU A 75 2.86 7.16 2.56
N ALA A 76 4.15 7.02 2.25
CA ALA A 76 4.65 5.95 1.40
C ALA A 76 4.30 4.57 1.99
N GLY A 77 4.50 4.38 3.29
CA GLY A 77 4.13 3.15 3.98
C GLY A 77 2.63 2.86 3.93
N ALA A 78 1.77 3.84 4.22
CA ALA A 78 0.31 3.65 4.20
C ALA A 78 -0.21 3.29 2.80
N ARG A 79 0.34 3.91 1.76
CA ARG A 79 -0.01 3.61 0.37
C ARG A 79 0.50 2.25 -0.08
N PHE A 80 1.73 1.91 0.30
CA PHE A 80 2.29 0.59 0.07
C PHE A 80 1.37 -0.49 0.66
N ASP A 81 0.98 -0.32 1.92
CA ASP A 81 0.11 -1.25 2.64
C ASP A 81 -1.24 -1.43 1.96
N THR A 82 -1.86 -0.31 1.55
CA THR A 82 -3.18 -0.35 0.91
C THR A 82 -3.16 -1.17 -0.38
N TRP A 83 -2.10 -1.06 -1.18
CA TRP A 83 -1.97 -1.81 -2.42
C TRP A 83 -1.49 -3.24 -2.20
N ALA A 84 -0.63 -3.48 -1.21
CA ALA A 84 -0.19 -4.81 -0.83
C ALA A 84 -1.34 -5.67 -0.28
N GLU A 85 -2.20 -5.09 0.57
CA GLU A 85 -3.38 -5.78 1.10
C GLU A 85 -4.35 -6.17 -0.01
N ARG A 86 -4.54 -5.28 -1.00
CA ARG A 86 -5.33 -5.61 -2.18
C ARG A 86 -4.77 -6.81 -2.93
N LEU A 87 -3.44 -6.88 -3.09
CA LEU A 87 -2.80 -7.98 -3.80
C LEU A 87 -3.13 -9.33 -3.15
N LEU A 88 -3.23 -9.40 -1.81
CA LEU A 88 -3.49 -10.65 -1.08
C LEU A 88 -4.77 -11.38 -1.51
N VAL A 89 -5.80 -10.66 -1.97
CA VAL A 89 -7.11 -11.27 -2.30
C VAL A 89 -7.04 -12.27 -3.46
N VAL A 90 -5.93 -12.24 -4.20
CA VAL A 90 -5.65 -13.12 -5.35
C VAL A 90 -4.41 -13.99 -5.15
N LEU A 91 -3.82 -14.04 -3.94
CA LEU A 91 -2.64 -14.88 -3.62
C LEU A 91 -3.05 -16.19 -2.90
N ASP A 92 -3.96 -16.93 -3.52
CA ASP A 92 -4.60 -18.13 -3.00
C ASP A 92 -3.73 -19.40 -3.07
N ASP A 93 -2.68 -19.40 -3.88
CA ASP A 93 -1.72 -20.50 -3.99
C ASP A 93 -0.25 -20.04 -3.85
N GLU A 94 0.66 -20.98 -3.61
CA GLU A 94 2.07 -20.67 -3.36
C GLU A 94 2.79 -20.08 -4.59
N ALA A 95 2.39 -20.44 -5.81
CA ALA A 95 2.99 -19.89 -7.02
C ALA A 95 2.64 -18.39 -7.16
N ARG A 96 1.36 -18.04 -6.96
CA ARG A 96 0.90 -16.66 -6.93
C ARG A 96 1.51 -15.90 -5.77
N ARG A 97 1.67 -16.51 -4.60
CA ARG A 97 2.40 -15.90 -3.47
C ARG A 97 3.84 -15.59 -3.83
N ALA A 98 4.55 -16.50 -4.51
CA ALA A 98 5.92 -16.26 -4.96
C ALA A 98 6.00 -15.05 -5.91
N GLU A 99 5.08 -14.96 -6.88
CA GLU A 99 4.99 -13.81 -7.78
C GLU A 99 4.59 -12.52 -7.05
N GLY A 100 3.71 -12.62 -6.05
CA GLY A 100 3.34 -11.49 -5.19
C GLY A 100 4.51 -10.95 -4.36
N ARG A 101 5.40 -11.83 -3.87
CA ARG A 101 6.66 -11.42 -3.21
C ARG A 101 7.54 -10.62 -4.16
N LEU A 102 7.73 -11.12 -5.39
CA LEU A 102 8.49 -10.40 -6.42
C LEU A 102 7.85 -9.06 -6.77
N TRP A 103 6.52 -8.99 -6.82
CA TRP A 103 5.79 -7.75 -7.04
C TRP A 103 6.06 -6.74 -5.91
N LEU A 104 6.01 -7.18 -4.65
CA LEU A 104 6.27 -6.33 -3.49
C LEU A 104 7.70 -5.79 -3.49
N ASP A 105 8.69 -6.63 -3.80
CA ASP A 105 10.09 -6.21 -3.90
C ASP A 105 10.29 -5.16 -4.99
N ARG A 106 9.75 -5.41 -6.20
CA ARG A 106 9.76 -4.43 -7.30
C ARG A 106 9.03 -3.15 -6.92
N TYR A 107 7.96 -3.27 -6.14
CA TYR A 107 7.20 -2.11 -5.72
C TYR A 107 7.99 -1.24 -4.75
N VAL A 108 8.77 -1.83 -3.85
CA VAL A 108 9.74 -1.10 -3.02
C VAL A 108 10.77 -0.39 -3.89
N ASP A 109 11.41 -1.10 -4.82
CA ASP A 109 12.46 -0.53 -5.68
C ASP A 109 11.95 0.68 -6.47
N ASN A 110 10.77 0.54 -7.07
CA ASN A 110 10.18 1.63 -7.82
C ASN A 110 9.79 2.79 -6.89
N TRP A 111 9.26 2.55 -5.68
CA TRP A 111 8.99 3.61 -4.69
C TRP A 111 10.23 4.43 -4.34
N LEU A 112 11.38 3.76 -4.17
CA LEU A 112 12.65 4.43 -3.88
C LEU A 112 13.14 5.26 -5.06
N ALA A 113 13.05 4.73 -6.28
CA ALA A 113 13.36 5.48 -7.49
C ALA A 113 12.45 6.70 -7.65
N TYR A 114 11.15 6.52 -7.48
CA TYR A 114 10.17 7.61 -7.56
C TYR A 114 10.42 8.70 -6.52
N ALA A 115 10.70 8.33 -5.27
CA ALA A 115 11.00 9.31 -4.23
C ALA A 115 12.26 10.11 -4.56
N THR A 116 13.28 9.46 -5.11
CA THR A 116 14.52 10.12 -5.57
C THR A 116 14.22 11.11 -6.70
N ASP A 117 13.40 10.72 -7.68
CA ASP A 117 13.10 11.54 -8.85
C ASP A 117 12.18 12.72 -8.55
N THR A 118 11.23 12.55 -7.63
CA THR A 118 10.14 13.53 -7.39
C THR A 118 10.34 14.38 -6.15
N LEU A 119 11.22 13.95 -5.24
CA LEU A 119 11.58 14.69 -4.04
C LEU A 119 13.10 14.86 -3.90
N PRO A 120 13.75 15.52 -4.87
CA PRO A 120 15.21 15.67 -4.86
C PRO A 120 15.74 16.46 -3.66
N HIS A 121 14.88 17.21 -2.97
CA HIS A 121 15.25 18.05 -1.81
C HIS A 121 15.03 17.37 -0.45
N VAL A 122 14.48 16.16 -0.42
CA VAL A 122 14.24 15.44 0.84
C VAL A 122 15.29 14.35 1.01
N THR A 123 16.16 14.50 2.01
CA THR A 123 17.11 13.46 2.37
C THR A 123 16.43 12.40 3.24
N PHE A 124 16.14 11.24 2.66
CA PHE A 124 15.51 10.12 3.38
C PHE A 124 16.47 9.28 4.22
N GLY A 125 17.77 9.30 3.92
CA GLY A 125 18.70 8.30 4.48
C GLY A 125 18.20 6.89 4.16
N THR A 126 18.23 5.99 5.14
CA THR A 126 17.66 4.64 5.02
C THR A 126 16.20 4.55 5.46
N ASP A 127 15.63 5.61 6.07
CA ASP A 127 14.30 5.58 6.71
C ASP A 127 13.19 5.05 5.79
N LEU A 128 13.15 5.55 4.54
CA LEU A 128 12.14 5.16 3.56
C LEU A 128 12.34 3.71 3.11
N GLU A 129 13.58 3.31 2.82
CA GLU A 129 13.91 1.95 2.42
C GLU A 129 13.59 0.95 3.53
N ASP A 130 14.10 1.20 4.74
CA ASP A 130 13.88 0.35 5.91
C ASP A 130 12.38 0.17 6.17
N ARG A 131 11.61 1.27 6.09
CA ARG A 131 10.16 1.24 6.23
C ARG A 131 9.52 0.35 5.16
N LEU A 132 9.78 0.60 3.88
CA LEU A 132 9.13 -0.10 2.77
C LEU A 132 9.52 -1.58 2.72
N ARG A 133 10.81 -1.91 2.93
CA ARG A 133 11.28 -3.30 3.03
C ARG A 133 10.67 -4.02 4.21
N ALA A 134 10.50 -3.36 5.36
CA ALA A 134 9.80 -3.95 6.50
C ALA A 134 8.33 -4.26 6.17
N ARG A 135 7.65 -3.38 5.43
CA ARG A 135 6.28 -3.63 4.96
C ARG A 135 6.25 -4.76 3.92
N ALA A 136 7.16 -4.80 2.96
CA ALA A 136 7.24 -5.90 1.99
C ALA A 136 7.41 -7.26 2.69
N ARG A 137 8.27 -7.35 3.71
CA ARG A 137 8.42 -8.56 4.55
C ARG A 137 7.14 -8.91 5.31
N TYR A 138 6.50 -7.91 5.93
CA TYR A 138 5.22 -8.10 6.59
C TYR A 138 4.19 -8.67 5.62
N TRP A 139 4.09 -8.09 4.42
CA TRP A 139 3.13 -8.50 3.39
C TRP A 139 3.49 -9.80 2.65
N SER A 140 4.71 -10.29 2.84
CA SER A 140 5.20 -11.55 2.26
C SER A 140 5.19 -12.74 3.22
N GLY A 141 4.93 -12.51 4.52
CA GLY A 141 4.98 -13.53 5.56
C GLY A 141 3.77 -14.49 5.54
N PRO A 142 3.90 -15.72 6.07
CA PRO A 142 2.76 -16.62 6.19
C PRO A 142 1.73 -16.07 7.21
N GLY A 143 0.46 -15.93 6.80
CA GLY A 143 -0.67 -15.75 7.73
C GLY A 143 -1.33 -14.36 7.85
N GLN A 144 -1.22 -13.48 6.86
CA GLN A 144 -1.75 -12.10 6.99
C GLN A 144 -3.27 -11.96 6.78
N SER A 145 -4.01 -13.06 6.68
CA SER A 145 -5.47 -13.01 6.51
C SER A 145 -6.23 -12.49 7.74
N ASP A 146 -5.56 -12.32 8.90
CA ASP A 146 -6.19 -11.92 10.17
C ASP A 146 -5.85 -10.48 10.63
N SER A 147 -6.16 -9.47 9.81
CA SER A 147 -6.18 -8.08 10.29
C SER A 147 -7.44 -7.34 9.85
N THR A 148 -8.58 -7.82 10.32
CA THR A 148 -9.84 -7.06 10.37
C THR A 148 -10.51 -7.22 11.73
N ALA A 149 -9.91 -6.71 12.81
CA ALA A 149 -10.65 -6.29 14.02
C ALA A 149 -9.69 -5.71 15.09
N GLN A 150 -9.36 -4.44 14.99
CA GLN A 150 -9.18 -3.62 16.20
C GLN A 150 -10.00 -2.35 16.04
N SER A 151 -11.27 -2.45 16.45
CA SER A 151 -12.06 -1.28 16.80
C SER A 151 -11.52 -0.72 18.12
N PRO A 152 -11.40 0.61 18.28
CA PRO A 152 -10.97 1.21 19.53
C PRO A 152 -12.05 0.97 20.60
N THR A 153 -11.70 0.18 21.62
CA THR A 153 -12.49 0.05 22.85
C THR A 153 -12.54 1.42 23.52
N THR A 154 -13.72 2.04 23.49
CA THR A 154 -14.04 3.24 24.26
C THR A 154 -14.00 2.88 25.74
N PRO A 155 -13.21 3.57 26.59
CA PRO A 155 -13.25 3.34 28.02
C PRO A 155 -14.58 3.85 28.60
N PRO A 156 -15.15 3.17 29.62
CA PRO A 156 -16.42 3.57 30.19
C PRO A 156 -16.32 4.95 30.88
N ILE A 157 -17.30 5.80 30.60
CA ILE A 157 -17.57 7.03 31.35
C ILE A 157 -17.92 6.62 32.78
N MET A 158 -17.01 6.85 33.72
CA MET A 158 -17.36 6.82 35.14
C MET A 158 -18.13 8.10 35.47
N GLY A 159 -19.44 7.96 35.57
CA GLY A 159 -20.35 8.98 36.04
C GLY A 159 -20.69 8.77 37.52
N ARG A 160 -20.48 9.87 38.27
CA ARG A 160 -20.97 10.22 39.62
C ARG A 160 -20.18 9.72 40.81
#